data_AF-A0A3N5S7Q4-F1
#
_entry.id   AF-A0A3N5S7Q4-F1
#
_cell.length_a   1.000
_cell.length_b   1.000
_cell.length_c   1.000
_cell.angle_alpha   90.00
_cell.angle_beta   90.00
_cell.angle_gamma   90.00
#
_symmetry.space_group_name_H-M   'P 1'
#
loop_
_entity.id
_entity.type
_entity.pdbx_description
1 polymer ?
#
loop_
_entity_poly.entity_id
_entity_poly.type
_entity_poly.pdbx_seq_one_letter_code
_entity_poly.pdbx_strand_id
1 'polypeptide(L)' 'MAGLPENQFDFWLGEWDGTWGEDGKGTNRIERILGGKIIQESFRAPDLQGMSVSAYDPERKLWCQTWVDNNGT' A
#
# COMPACT_ATOMS: atom_id res chain seq x y z
N MET A 1 8.64 -15.68 -18.16
CA MET A 1 7.38 -16.14 -17.52
C MET A 1 6.68 -14.89 -17.01
N ALA A 2 5.42 -14.66 -17.38
CA ALA A 2 4.66 -13.56 -16.81
C ALA A 2 4.41 -13.86 -15.32
N GLY A 3 4.62 -12.88 -14.43
CA GLY A 3 4.31 -13.02 -13.01
C GLY A 3 2.82 -13.32 -12.79
N LEU A 4 2.50 -14.00 -11.69
CA LEU A 4 1.11 -14.24 -11.30
C LEU A 4 0.37 -12.90 -11.08
N PRO A 5 -0.93 -12.78 -11.40
CA PRO A 5 -1.69 -11.53 -11.21
C PRO A 5 -1.62 -10.95 -9.78
N GLU A 6 -1.64 -11.82 -8.77
CA GLU A 6 -1.51 -11.44 -7.35
C GLU A 6 -0.12 -10.91 -6.97
N ASN A 7 0.86 -11.01 -7.86
CA ASN A 7 2.23 -10.50 -7.71
C ASN A 7 2.46 -9.19 -8.48
N GLN A 8 1.44 -8.67 -9.18
CA GLN A 8 1.59 -7.44 -9.98
C GLN A 8 2.07 -6.23 -9.18
N PHE A 9 1.77 -6.18 -7.88
CA PHE A 9 2.17 -5.09 -6.99
C PHE A 9 3.41 -5.41 -6.12
N ASP A 10 4.16 -6.47 -6.43
CA ASP A 10 5.41 -6.78 -5.71
C ASP A 10 6.47 -5.68 -5.86
N PHE A 11 6.43 -4.89 -6.94
CA PHE A 11 7.34 -3.75 -7.12
C PHE A 11 7.16 -2.65 -6.06
N TRP A 12 6.02 -2.64 -5.37
CA TRP A 12 5.66 -1.63 -4.38
C TRP A 12 6.17 -1.96 -2.98
N LEU A 13 6.51 -3.24 -2.73
CA LEU A 13 6.97 -3.70 -1.42
C LEU A 13 8.31 -3.05 -1.06
N GLY A 14 8.41 -2.56 0.17
CA GLY A 14 9.62 -1.91 0.68
C GLY A 14 9.32 -0.75 1.62
N GLU A 15 10.39 -0.02 1.93
CA GLU A 15 10.33 1.24 2.67
C GLU A 15 10.65 2.37 1.71
N TRP A 16 9.86 3.43 1.79
CA TRP A 16 9.92 4.56 0.88
C TRP A 16 9.94 5.87 1.65
N ASP A 17 10.82 6.77 1.22
CA ASP A 17 10.79 8.18 1.61
C ASP A 17 10.03 8.96 0.54
N GLY A 18 8.88 9.52 0.92
CA GLY A 18 8.03 10.32 0.07
C GLY A 18 8.29 11.81 0.27
N THR A 19 8.35 12.55 -0.83
CA THR A 19 8.43 14.02 -0.83
C THR A 19 7.43 14.62 -1.81
N TRP A 20 6.72 15.68 -1.42
CA TRP A 20 5.76 16.38 -2.29
C TRP A 20 5.69 17.88 -1.95
N GLY A 21 5.38 18.71 -2.95
CA GLY A 21 5.40 20.17 -2.76
C GLY A 21 6.79 20.69 -2.37
N GLU A 22 6.85 21.82 -1.65
CA GLU A 22 8.12 22.37 -1.15
C GLU A 22 8.63 21.62 0.10
N ASP A 23 7.76 21.38 1.10
CA ASP A 23 8.16 20.85 2.41
C ASP A 23 7.51 19.51 2.80
N GLY A 24 6.62 18.98 1.96
CA GLY A 24 5.91 17.74 2.25
C GLY A 24 6.88 16.55 2.29
N LYS A 25 6.90 15.84 3.41
CA LYS A 25 7.72 14.65 3.63
C LYS A 25 6.96 13.61 4.43
N GLY A 26 7.20 12.35 4.11
CA GLY A 26 6.63 11.22 4.81
C GLY A 26 7.37 9.93 4.53
N THR A 27 7.09 8.92 5.33
CA THR A 27 7.61 7.56 5.15
C THR A 27 6.46 6.63 4.83
N ASN A 28 6.71 5.67 3.95
CA ASN A 28 5.74 4.64 3.64
C ASN A 28 6.38 3.26 3.75
N ARG A 29 5.77 2.38 4.54
CA ARG A 29 6.20 0.99 4.66
C ARG A 29 5.13 0.09 4.06
N ILE A 30 5.51 -0.71 3.07
CA ILE A 30 4.60 -1.56 2.32
C ILE A 30 5.10 -3.01 2.39
N GLU A 31 4.26 -3.89 2.93
CA GLU A 31 4.63 -5.27 3.21
C GLU A 31 3.50 -6.25 2.88
N ARG A 32 3.88 -7.51 2.65
CA ARG A 32 2.88 -8.58 2.54
C ARG A 32 2.54 -9.12 3.91
N ILE A 33 1.24 -9.23 4.20
CA ILE A 33 0.70 -9.83 5.43
C ILE A 33 -0.19 -11.02 5.09
N LEU A 34 -0.71 -11.69 6.14
CA LEU A 34 -1.72 -12.75 6.02
C LEU A 34 -1.34 -13.85 5.00
N GLY A 35 -0.14 -14.41 5.18
CA GLY A 35 0.36 -15.50 4.34
C GLY A 35 0.72 -15.07 2.92
N GLY A 36 1.08 -13.80 2.72
CA GLY A 36 1.50 -13.28 1.43
C GLY A 36 0.37 -12.81 0.53
N LYS A 37 -0.88 -12.79 0.99
CA LYS A 37 -2.05 -12.53 0.13
C LYS A 37 -2.52 -11.08 0.13
N ILE A 38 -2.19 -10.33 1.17
CA ILE A 38 -2.61 -8.94 1.33
C ILE A 38 -1.37 -8.07 1.37
N ILE A 39 -1.41 -6.95 0.65
CA ILE A 39 -0.41 -5.90 0.75
C ILE A 39 -0.94 -4.87 1.75
N GLN A 40 -0.20 -4.64 2.82
CA GLN A 40 -0.48 -3.57 3.77
C GLN A 40 0.48 -2.41 3.51
N GLU A 41 -0.08 -1.22 3.38
CA GLU A 41 0.64 0.04 3.38
C GLU A 41 0.53 0.70 4.75
N SER A 42 1.58 1.39 5.21
CA SER A 42 1.59 2.17 6.44
C SER A 42 2.33 3.47 6.19
N PHE A 43 1.56 4.52 5.95
CA PHE A 43 2.03 5.85 5.62
C PHE A 43 2.07 6.74 6.88
N ARG A 44 3.13 7.54 7.00
CA ARG A 44 3.27 8.56 8.04
C ARG A 44 3.86 9.84 7.48
N ALA A 45 3.23 10.94 7.83
CA ALA A 45 3.68 12.31 7.66
C ALA A 45 3.33 13.09 8.94
N PRO A 46 3.88 14.30 9.16
CA PRO A 46 3.59 15.08 10.37
C PRO A 46 2.09 15.26 10.66
N ASP A 47 1.30 15.55 9.62
CA ASP A 47 -0.13 15.87 9.76
C ASP A 47 -1.06 14.75 9.28
N LEU A 48 -0.53 13.68 8.67
CA LEU A 48 -1.32 12.59 8.08
C LEU A 48 -0.69 11.24 8.40
N GLN A 49 -1.48 10.35 8.98
CA GLN A 49 -1.12 8.95 9.18
C GLN A 49 -2.24 8.09 8.62
N GLY A 50 -1.88 7.14 7.76
CA GLY A 50 -2.87 6.27 7.17
C GLY A 50 -2.30 4.90 6.81
N MET A 51 -3.20 4.00 6.48
CA MET A 51 -2.87 2.68 6.03
C MET A 51 -3.84 2.24 4.96
N SER A 52 -3.37 1.39 4.05
CA SER A 52 -4.25 0.65 3.16
C SER A 52 -4.03 -0.84 3.27
N VAL A 53 -5.06 -1.59 2.88
CA VAL A 53 -4.96 -3.00 2.56
C VAL A 53 -5.37 -3.19 1.11
N SER A 54 -4.53 -3.91 0.35
CA SER A 54 -4.78 -4.25 -1.05
C SER A 54 -4.82 -5.77 -1.20
N ALA A 55 -5.86 -6.26 -1.85
CA ALA A 55 -6.09 -7.68 -2.10
C ALA A 55 -6.40 -7.92 -3.57
N TYR A 56 -5.81 -8.94 -4.16
CA TYR A 56 -6.21 -9.40 -5.48
C TYR A 56 -7.44 -10.31 -5.37
N ASP A 57 -8.52 -9.95 -6.05
CA ASP A 57 -9.73 -10.77 -6.19
C ASP A 57 -9.59 -11.65 -7.45
N PRO A 58 -9.38 -12.97 -7.32
CA PRO A 58 -9.19 -13.86 -8.46
C PRO A 58 -10.47 -14.13 -9.26
N GLU A 59 -11.65 -13.97 -8.66
CA GLU A 59 -12.94 -14.15 -9.34
C GLU A 59 -13.21 -12.96 -10.27
N ARG A 60 -13.04 -11.74 -9.75
CA ARG A 60 -13.24 -10.49 -10.51
C ARG A 60 -12.01 -10.08 -11.33
N LYS A 61 -10.87 -10.72 -11.09
CA LYS A 61 -9.57 -10.46 -11.73
C LYS A 61 -9.11 -9.00 -11.61
N LEU A 62 -9.27 -8.44 -10.42
CA LEU A 62 -8.91 -7.05 -10.13
C LEU A 62 -8.34 -6.90 -8.72
N TRP A 63 -7.62 -5.81 -8.50
CA TRP A 63 -7.18 -5.42 -7.17
C TRP A 63 -8.24 -4.57 -6.48
N CYS A 64 -8.58 -4.96 -5.26
CA CYS A 64 -9.41 -4.18 -4.34
C CYS A 64 -8.49 -3.54 -3.30
N GLN A 65 -8.61 -2.23 -3.11
CA GLN A 65 -7.87 -1.51 -2.08
C GLN A 65 -8.85 -0.71 -1.22
N THR A 66 -8.60 -0.73 0.08
CA THR A 66 -9.25 0.16 1.04
C THR A 66 -8.17 0.91 1.80
N TRP A 67 -8.32 2.24 1.85
CA TRP A 67 -7.49 3.15 2.64
C TRP A 67 -8.28 3.64 3.85
N VAL A 68 -7.56 3.90 4.94
CA VAL A 68 -8.07 4.64 6.10
C VAL A 68 -6.98 5.56 6.65
N ASP A 69 -7.37 6.67 7.28
CA ASP A 69 -6.42 7.56 7.95
C ASP A 69 -6.89 8.12 9.30
N ASN A 70 -6.01 8.90 9.93
CA ASN A 70 -6.22 9.52 11.24
C ASN A 70 -7.27 10.64 11.25
N ASN A 71 -7.83 11.02 10.10
CA ASN A 71 -8.99 11.91 10.01
C ASN A 71 -10.32 11.13 9.97
N GLY A 72 -10.27 9.80 9.96
CA GLY A 72 -11.45 8.94 9.92
C GLY A 72 -12.08 8.83 8.54
N THR A 73 -11.31 9.07 7.48
CA THR A 73 -11.70 8.89 6.08
C THR A 73 -11.17 7.59 5.49
#